data_AF-A0A7J5HI28-F1
#
_entry.id   AF-A0A7J5HI28-F1
#
_cell.length_a   1.000
_cell.length_b   1.000
_cell.length_c   1.000
_cell.angle_alpha   90.00
_cell.angle_beta   90.00
_cell.angle_gamma   90.00
#
_symmetry.space_group_name_H-M   'P 1'
#
loop_
_entity.id
_entity.type
_entity.pdbx_description
1 polymer ?
#
loop_
_entity_poly.entity_id
_entity_poly.type
_entity_poly.pdbx_seq_one_letter_code
_entity_poly.pdbx_strand_id
1 'polypeptide(L)'
;METSKIPVPEDVLEKIKAYCLEAGQPVENWVATTWRFLEKNDIDIYNETCEPTLAGSSDVEEERAQLIQLCELMSEFLRKQKQRQAHLPDPEALQKAEADIAKLKEHIKEYKQQLDEYHKKHVAFVYEIMKWQNKYNDRDKQYHCTLFDLNEKMRLLEKAKAELKRCKGLFATANEEVLKELGI
;
A
#
# COMPACT_ATOMS: atom_id res chain seq x y z
N MET A 1 38.45 -25.57 3.93
CA MET A 1 39.00 -24.24 4.23
C MET A 1 38.43 -23.30 3.17
N GLU A 2 37.32 -22.64 3.49
CA GLU A 2 36.69 -21.67 2.60
C GLU A 2 37.63 -20.47 2.47
N THR A 3 38.17 -20.26 1.27
CA THR A 3 38.94 -19.06 0.94
C THR A 3 37.94 -17.91 0.76
N SER A 4 37.59 -17.28 1.89
CA SER A 4 36.78 -16.06 1.91
C SER A 4 37.46 -14.99 1.05
N LYS A 5 36.96 -14.83 -0.18
CA LYS A 5 37.40 -13.77 -1.09
C LYS A 5 36.88 -12.45 -0.53
N ILE A 6 37.76 -11.72 0.15
CA ILE A 6 37.47 -10.38 0.66
C ILE A 6 37.33 -9.46 -0.56
N PRO A 7 36.17 -8.80 -0.75
CA PRO A 7 35.97 -7.91 -1.88
C PRO A 7 36.82 -6.65 -1.71
N VAL A 8 37.83 -6.50 -2.55
CA VAL A 8 38.68 -5.32 -2.63
C VAL A 8 37.93 -4.24 -3.44
N PRO A 9 37.80 -3.00 -2.93
CA PRO A 9 37.24 -1.88 -3.67
C PRO A 9 37.95 -1.67 -5.02
N GLU A 10 37.17 -1.38 -6.06
CA GLU A 10 37.65 -1.38 -7.45
C GLU A 10 38.71 -0.31 -7.73
N ASP A 11 38.66 0.82 -7.02
CA ASP A 11 39.62 1.91 -7.06
C ASP A 11 40.99 1.55 -6.45
N VAL A 12 40.98 0.78 -5.35
CA VAL A 12 42.19 0.25 -4.72
C VAL A 12 42.78 -0.86 -5.57
N LEU A 13 41.92 -1.70 -6.16
CA LEU A 13 42.34 -2.75 -7.08
C LEU A 13 42.97 -2.17 -8.35
N GLU A 14 42.47 -1.05 -8.89
CA GLU A 14 43.06 -0.35 -10.04
C GLU A 14 44.44 0.22 -9.72
N LYS A 15 44.65 0.79 -8.53
CA LYS A 15 45.97 1.28 -8.10
C LYS A 15 46.98 0.15 -7.91
N ILE A 16 46.55 -0.96 -7.31
CA ILE A 16 47.40 -2.16 -7.17
C ILE A 16 47.72 -2.74 -8.55
N LYS A 17 46.75 -2.80 -9.47
CA LYS A 17 46.96 -3.24 -10.85
C LYS A 17 47.95 -2.33 -11.59
N ALA A 18 47.85 -1.01 -11.45
CA ALA A 18 48.78 -0.06 -12.07
C ALA A 18 50.21 -0.24 -11.56
N TYR A 19 50.39 -0.35 -10.23
CA TYR A 19 51.70 -0.61 -9.62
C TYR A 19 52.29 -1.96 -10.07
N CYS A 20 51.46 -3.01 -10.14
CA CYS A 20 51.87 -4.32 -10.63
C CYS A 20 52.25 -4.30 -12.12
N LEU A 21 51.56 -3.49 -12.93
CA LEU A 21 51.85 -3.30 -14.35
C LEU A 21 53.20 -2.60 -14.56
N GLU A 22 53.47 -1.54 -13.78
CA GLU A 22 54.75 -0.81 -13.80
C GLU A 22 55.91 -1.67 -13.30
N ALA A 23 55.68 -2.50 -12.28
CA ALA A 23 56.67 -3.44 -11.75
C ALA A 23 56.82 -4.73 -12.57
N GLY A 24 56.02 -4.92 -13.63
CA GLY A 24 56.03 -6.13 -14.47
C GLY A 24 55.65 -7.42 -13.74
N GLN A 25 54.88 -7.32 -12.65
CA GLN A 25 54.53 -8.44 -11.78
C GLN A 25 53.03 -8.77 -11.81
N PRO A 26 52.64 -10.05 -11.69
CA PRO A 26 51.24 -10.42 -11.53
C PRO A 26 50.72 -10.03 -10.14
N VAL A 27 49.51 -9.46 -10.08
CA VAL A 27 48.83 -8.98 -8.85
C VAL A 27 48.76 -10.05 -7.74
N GLU A 28 48.67 -11.31 -8.14
CA GLU A 28 48.63 -12.47 -7.24
C GLU A 28 49.94 -12.67 -6.46
N ASN A 29 51.09 -12.33 -7.07
CA ASN A 29 52.39 -12.38 -6.40
C ASN A 29 52.62 -11.16 -5.51
N TRP A 30 51.96 -10.03 -5.79
CA TRP A 30 52.12 -8.80 -5.02
C TRP A 30 51.66 -8.98 -3.58
N VAL A 31 50.45 -9.51 -3.35
CA VAL A 31 49.92 -9.74 -1.99
C VAL A 31 50.84 -10.67 -1.18
N ALA A 32 51.34 -11.74 -1.79
CA ALA A 32 52.25 -12.69 -1.12
C ALA A 32 53.63 -12.08 -0.84
N THR A 33 54.12 -11.20 -1.73
CA THR A 33 55.41 -10.52 -1.57
C THR A 33 55.33 -9.42 -0.53
N THR A 34 54.24 -8.64 -0.52
CA THR A 34 53.94 -7.63 0.49
C THR A 34 53.78 -8.27 1.87
N TRP A 35 53.08 -9.40 1.96
CA TRP A 35 52.95 -10.11 3.23
C TRP A 35 54.30 -10.65 3.74
N ARG A 36 55.11 -11.27 2.87
CA ARG A 36 56.47 -11.71 3.22
C ARG A 36 57.39 -10.56 3.61
N PHE A 37 57.22 -9.38 2.99
CA PHE A 37 58.01 -8.19 3.32
C PHE A 37 57.62 -7.64 4.70
N LEU A 38 56.33 -7.59 5.02
CA LEU A 38 55.86 -7.19 6.34
C LEU A 38 56.35 -8.15 7.43
N GLU A 39 56.27 -9.46 7.20
CA GLU A 39 56.82 -10.48 8.11
C GLU A 39 58.34 -10.38 8.26
N LYS A 40 59.09 -10.18 7.17
CA LYS A 40 60.55 -10.08 7.19
C LYS A 40 61.05 -8.86 7.97
N ASN A 41 60.27 -7.78 8.00
CA ASN A 41 60.63 -6.53 8.67
C ASN A 41 59.94 -6.36 10.04
N ASP A 42 59.27 -7.40 10.55
CA ASP A 42 58.56 -7.41 11.83
C ASP A 42 57.56 -6.24 11.98
N ILE A 43 56.89 -5.88 10.87
CA ILE A 43 55.96 -4.76 10.81
C ILE A 43 54.58 -5.26 11.24
N ASP A 44 54.21 -4.96 12.48
CA ASP A 44 52.87 -5.20 12.99
C ASP A 44 51.90 -4.09 12.53
N ILE A 45 51.10 -4.39 11.52
CA ILE A 45 50.08 -3.49 10.96
C ILE A 45 48.90 -3.21 11.90
N TYR A 46 48.84 -3.87 13.06
CA TYR A 46 47.85 -3.64 14.10
C TYR A 46 48.37 -2.78 15.26
N ASN A 47 49.65 -2.40 15.24
CA ASN A 47 50.27 -1.59 16.28
C ASN A 47 50.17 -0.09 15.95
N GLU A 48 49.51 0.70 16.82
CA GLU A 48 49.25 2.14 16.61
C GLU A 48 50.48 3.05 16.79
N THR A 49 51.65 2.52 17.14
CA THR A 49 52.84 3.31 17.54
C THR A 49 54.17 2.93 16.87
N CYS A 50 54.18 2.12 15.81
CA CYS A 50 55.43 1.73 15.17
C CYS A 50 56.10 2.90 14.40
N GLU A 51 57.10 3.55 15.00
CA GLU A 51 58.13 4.29 14.27
C GLU A 51 59.07 3.29 13.58
N PRO A 52 59.06 3.17 12.24
CA PRO A 52 59.94 2.26 11.54
C PRO A 52 61.35 2.84 11.57
N THR A 53 62.30 2.11 12.15
CA THR A 53 63.72 2.46 12.09
C THR A 53 64.36 1.71 10.92
N LEU A 54 64.65 2.42 9.83
CA LEU A 54 65.49 1.95 8.74
C LEU A 54 66.66 2.92 8.57
N ALA A 55 67.88 2.38 8.57
CA ALA A 55 69.12 3.13 8.41
C ALA A 55 69.24 3.68 6.98
N GLY A 56 69.67 4.94 6.88
CA GLY A 56 69.51 5.78 5.70
C GLY A 56 70.33 5.40 4.46
N SER A 57 69.62 5.42 3.32
CA SER A 57 70.06 5.92 2.02
C SER A 57 68.83 6.57 1.34
N SER A 58 68.99 7.39 0.29
CA SER A 58 67.88 8.20 -0.27
C SER A 58 66.71 7.38 -0.83
N ASP A 59 66.93 6.12 -1.23
CA ASP A 59 65.86 5.18 -1.65
C ASP A 59 65.01 4.72 -0.45
N VAL A 60 65.60 4.66 0.75
CA VAL A 60 64.96 4.17 1.98
C VAL A 60 63.97 5.19 2.55
N GLU A 61 64.22 6.49 2.35
CA GLU A 61 63.27 7.54 2.77
C GLU A 61 61.99 7.53 1.93
N GLU A 62 62.10 7.23 0.63
CA GLU A 62 60.96 7.16 -0.28
C GLU A 62 60.13 5.89 -0.01
N GLU A 63 60.77 4.75 0.23
CA GLU A 63 60.11 3.53 0.70
C GLU A 63 59.44 3.72 2.07
N ARG A 64 60.10 4.44 2.99
CA ARG A 64 59.52 4.77 4.30
C ARG A 64 58.31 5.69 4.17
N ALA A 65 58.33 6.65 3.24
CA ALA A 65 57.18 7.51 2.95
C ALA A 65 56.00 6.74 2.35
N GLN A 66 56.26 5.81 1.43
CA GLN A 66 55.23 4.92 0.86
C GLN A 66 54.62 3.99 1.92
N LEU A 67 55.44 3.45 2.83
CA LEU A 67 54.98 2.61 3.92
C LEU A 67 54.08 3.40 4.90
N ILE A 68 54.48 4.63 5.26
CA ILE A 68 53.67 5.52 6.10
C ILE A 68 52.33 5.80 5.43
N GLN A 69 52.33 6.13 4.14
CA GLN A 69 51.12 6.42 3.38
C GLN A 69 50.18 5.20 3.28
N LEU A 70 50.74 4.00 3.17
CA LEU A 70 49.97 2.75 3.18
C LEU A 70 49.35 2.49 4.57
N CYS A 71 50.10 2.69 5.65
CA CYS A 71 49.60 2.55 7.02
C CYS A 71 48.48 3.54 7.34
N GLU A 72 48.59 4.79 6.87
CA GLU A 72 47.54 5.80 6.99
C GLU A 72 46.26 5.36 6.25
N LEU A 73 46.41 4.86 5.02
CA LEU A 73 45.28 4.41 4.21
C LEU A 73 44.56 3.21 4.83
N MET A 74 45.32 2.23 5.36
CA MET A 74 44.74 1.10 6.09
C MET A 74 44.02 1.54 7.37
N SER A 75 44.59 2.51 8.10
CA SER A 75 43.97 3.05 9.31
C SER A 75 42.66 3.78 9.01
N GLU A 76 42.59 4.53 7.91
CA GLU A 76 41.34 5.14 7.46
C GLU A 76 40.29 4.10 7.03
N PHE A 77 40.72 3.03 6.35
CA PHE A 77 39.83 1.95 5.96
C PHE A 77 39.19 1.28 7.17
N LEU A 78 39.98 0.93 8.18
CA LEU A 78 39.50 0.33 9.42
C LEU A 78 38.56 1.26 10.19
N ARG A 79 38.86 2.56 10.26
CA ARG A 79 37.97 3.57 10.86
C ARG A 79 36.61 3.62 10.15
N LYS A 80 36.60 3.71 8.82
CA LYS A 80 35.36 3.74 8.02
C LYS A 80 34.57 2.44 8.12
N GLN A 81 35.23 1.30 8.24
CA GLN A 81 34.56 0.01 8.47
C GLN A 81 33.88 -0.02 9.85
N LYS A 82 34.58 0.39 10.90
CA LYS A 82 34.06 0.44 12.27
C LYS A 82 32.89 1.42 12.40
N GLN A 83 32.98 2.56 11.73
CA GLN A 83 31.89 3.55 11.67
C GLN A 83 30.64 2.97 10.98
N ARG A 84 30.82 2.24 9.87
CA ARG A 84 29.71 1.54 9.19
C ARG A 84 29.08 0.45 10.06
N GLN A 85 29.87 -0.31 10.80
CA GLN A 85 29.34 -1.30 11.75
C GLN A 85 28.58 -0.67 12.91
N ALA A 86 29.00 0.51 13.38
CA ALA A 86 28.28 1.25 14.43
C ALA A 86 26.92 1.81 13.97
N HIS A 87 26.69 1.92 12.65
CA HIS A 87 25.44 2.42 12.06
C HIS A 87 24.46 1.31 11.65
N LEU A 88 24.82 0.03 11.77
CA LEU A 88 23.87 -1.06 11.53
C LEU A 88 22.87 -1.12 12.69
N PRO A 89 21.55 -1.20 12.43
CA PRO A 89 20.57 -1.42 13.47
C PRO A 89 20.88 -2.71 14.22
N ASP A 90 20.69 -2.68 15.53
CA ASP A 90 20.83 -3.85 16.39
C ASP A 90 19.98 -5.03 15.85
N PRO A 91 20.53 -6.25 15.72
CA PRO A 91 19.80 -7.40 15.18
C PRO A 91 18.46 -7.68 15.87
N GLU A 92 18.34 -7.39 17.17
CA GLU A 92 17.10 -7.54 17.93
C GLU A 92 16.04 -6.52 17.49
N ALA A 93 16.45 -5.28 17.21
CA ALA A 93 15.58 -4.25 16.65
C ALA A 93 15.09 -4.62 15.24
N LEU A 94 15.95 -5.26 14.43
CA LEU A 94 15.58 -5.74 13.10
C LEU A 94 14.54 -6.88 13.18
N GLN A 95 14.76 -7.88 14.03
CA GLN A 95 13.81 -8.97 14.24
C GLN A 95 12.45 -8.48 14.75
N LYS A 96 12.45 -7.50 15.67
CA LYS A 96 11.22 -6.88 16.16
C LYS A 96 10.46 -6.18 15.03
N ALA A 97 11.16 -5.42 14.19
CA ALA A 97 10.55 -4.76 13.04
C ALA A 97 9.95 -5.77 12.04
N GLU A 98 10.64 -6.88 11.78
CA GLU A 98 10.13 -7.97 10.92
C GLU A 98 8.87 -8.63 11.50
N ALA A 99 8.85 -8.90 12.81
CA ALA A 99 7.69 -9.45 13.51
C ALA A 99 6.49 -8.48 13.47
N ASP A 100 6.72 -7.19 13.65
CA ASP A 100 5.67 -6.17 13.59
C ASP A 100 5.13 -6.00 12.16
N ILE A 101 5.98 -6.06 11.14
CA ILE A 101 5.57 -6.10 9.72
C ILE A 101 4.68 -7.32 9.46
N ALA A 102 5.03 -8.49 9.98
CA ALA A 102 4.23 -9.70 9.81
C ALA A 102 2.84 -9.56 10.45
N LYS A 103 2.76 -9.01 11.67
CA LYS A 103 1.48 -8.72 12.35
C LYS A 103 0.62 -7.73 11.57
N LEU A 104 1.23 -6.64 11.08
CA LEU A 104 0.51 -5.64 10.29
C LEU A 104 -0.04 -6.23 8.98
N LYS A 105 0.69 -7.13 8.33
CA LYS A 105 0.20 -7.83 7.13
C LYS A 105 -1.03 -8.69 7.42
N GLU A 106 -1.07 -9.38 8.56
CA GLU A 106 -2.25 -10.18 8.93
C GLU A 106 -3.45 -9.28 9.25
N HIS A 107 -3.27 -8.19 10.01
CA HIS A 107 -4.35 -7.23 10.25
C HIS A 107 -4.89 -6.61 8.94
N ILE A 108 -4.01 -6.27 7.98
CA ILE A 108 -4.44 -5.75 6.67
C ILE A 108 -5.33 -6.77 5.95
N LYS A 109 -4.99 -8.06 6.03
CA LYS A 109 -5.77 -9.14 5.43
C LYS A 109 -7.13 -9.30 6.11
N GLU A 110 -7.18 -9.27 7.45
CA GLU A 110 -8.42 -9.30 8.22
C GLU A 110 -9.33 -8.12 7.88
N TYR A 111 -8.79 -6.89 7.85
CA TYR A 111 -9.57 -5.71 7.49
C TYR A 111 -10.11 -5.76 6.06
N LYS A 112 -9.35 -6.30 5.11
CA LYS A 112 -9.85 -6.53 3.75
C LYS A 112 -11.03 -7.51 3.73
N GLN A 113 -10.94 -8.61 4.46
CA GLN A 113 -12.04 -9.58 4.55
C GLN A 113 -13.30 -8.97 5.18
N GLN A 114 -13.14 -8.20 6.26
CA GLN A 114 -14.26 -7.51 6.90
C GLN A 114 -14.91 -6.48 5.95
N LEU A 115 -14.09 -5.74 5.20
CA LEU A 115 -14.57 -4.77 4.22
C LEU A 115 -15.38 -5.45 3.11
N ASP A 116 -14.90 -6.59 2.60
CA ASP A 116 -15.61 -7.38 1.58
C ASP A 116 -16.94 -7.91 2.12
N GLU A 117 -16.98 -8.38 3.36
CA GLU A 117 -18.21 -8.86 3.99
C GLU A 117 -19.22 -7.71 4.21
N TYR A 118 -18.75 -6.55 4.67
CA TYR A 118 -19.58 -5.36 4.81
C TYR A 118 -20.14 -4.91 3.47
N HIS A 119 -19.32 -4.91 2.41
CA HIS A 119 -19.74 -4.57 1.07
C HIS A 119 -20.85 -5.52 0.57
N LYS A 120 -20.71 -6.84 0.78
CA LYS A 120 -21.76 -7.82 0.45
C LYS A 120 -23.07 -7.54 1.19
N LYS A 121 -23.00 -7.25 2.49
CA LYS A 121 -24.19 -6.91 3.30
C LYS A 121 -24.85 -5.63 2.81
N HIS A 122 -24.07 -4.60 2.50
CA HIS A 122 -24.56 -3.34 1.98
C HIS A 122 -25.28 -3.51 0.63
N VAL A 123 -24.69 -4.25 -0.31
CA VAL A 123 -25.31 -4.54 -1.61
C VAL A 123 -26.64 -5.29 -1.44
N ALA A 124 -26.67 -6.31 -0.58
CA ALA A 124 -27.90 -7.05 -0.29
C ALA A 124 -28.99 -6.16 0.33
N PHE A 125 -28.60 -5.26 1.24
CA PHE A 125 -29.52 -4.31 1.86
C PHE A 125 -30.11 -3.32 0.84
N VAL A 126 -29.27 -2.75 -0.03
CA VAL A 126 -29.72 -1.85 -1.10
C VAL A 126 -30.69 -2.56 -2.05
N TYR A 127 -30.41 -3.82 -2.40
CA TYR A 127 -31.31 -4.63 -3.21
C TYR A 127 -32.69 -4.80 -2.57
N GLU A 128 -32.75 -5.12 -1.27
CA GLU A 128 -34.03 -5.24 -0.57
C GLU A 128 -34.76 -3.89 -0.48
N ILE A 129 -34.08 -2.76 -0.24
CA ILE A 129 -34.70 -1.43 -0.32
C ILE A 129 -35.36 -1.22 -1.68
N MET A 130 -34.62 -1.47 -2.76
CA MET A 130 -35.11 -1.25 -4.13
C MET A 130 -36.34 -2.12 -4.44
N LYS A 131 -36.33 -3.38 -3.98
CA LYS A 131 -37.46 -4.30 -4.09
C LYS A 131 -38.69 -3.80 -3.35
N TRP A 132 -38.54 -3.28 -2.13
CA TRP A 132 -39.65 -2.71 -1.36
C TRP A 132 -40.18 -1.42 -1.99
N GLN A 133 -39.29 -0.56 -2.47
CA GLN A 133 -39.66 0.67 -3.16
C GLN A 133 -40.46 0.38 -4.43
N ASN A 134 -40.04 -0.60 -5.24
CA ASN A 134 -40.80 -1.01 -6.43
C ASN A 134 -42.19 -1.53 -6.05
N LYS A 135 -42.30 -2.39 -5.03
CA LYS A 135 -43.61 -2.88 -4.54
C LYS A 135 -44.52 -1.75 -4.06
N TYR A 136 -43.96 -0.74 -3.40
CA TYR A 136 -44.72 0.43 -2.95
C TYR A 136 -45.23 1.23 -4.17
N ASN A 137 -44.34 1.55 -5.12
CA ASN A 137 -44.68 2.29 -6.33
C ASN A 137 -45.74 1.57 -7.18
N ASP A 138 -45.65 0.26 -7.32
CA ASP A 138 -46.65 -0.53 -8.06
C ASP A 138 -48.01 -0.49 -7.38
N ARG A 139 -48.04 -0.56 -6.05
CA ARG A 139 -49.27 -0.47 -5.27
C ARG A 139 -49.88 0.93 -5.37
N ASP A 140 -49.05 1.96 -5.28
CA ASP A 140 -49.48 3.35 -5.42
C ASP A 140 -50.12 3.62 -6.80
N LYS A 141 -49.51 3.12 -7.88
CA LYS A 141 -50.11 3.13 -9.22
C LYS A 141 -51.47 2.43 -9.25
N GLN A 142 -51.58 1.24 -8.64
CA GLN A 142 -52.86 0.52 -8.57
C GLN A 142 -53.93 1.29 -7.80
N TYR A 143 -53.55 1.94 -6.69
CA TYR A 143 -54.47 2.81 -5.94
C TYR A 143 -54.95 3.99 -6.78
N HIS A 144 -54.05 4.65 -7.51
CA HIS A 144 -54.41 5.74 -8.40
C HIS A 144 -55.41 5.31 -9.49
N CYS A 145 -55.18 4.16 -10.15
CA CYS A 145 -56.13 3.64 -11.13
C CYS A 145 -57.49 3.31 -10.50
N THR A 146 -57.50 2.66 -9.34
CA THR A 146 -58.74 2.28 -8.65
C THR A 146 -59.54 3.51 -8.20
N LEU A 147 -58.85 4.53 -7.68
CA LEU A 147 -59.45 5.78 -7.26
C LEU A 147 -60.06 6.53 -8.46
N PHE A 148 -59.37 6.54 -9.60
CA PHE A 148 -59.90 7.10 -10.84
C PHE A 148 -61.21 6.42 -11.25
N ASP A 149 -61.24 5.09 -11.28
CA ASP A 149 -62.43 4.31 -11.64
C ASP A 149 -63.60 4.54 -10.67
N LEU A 150 -63.31 4.62 -9.37
CA LEU A 150 -64.31 4.89 -8.34
C LEU A 150 -64.90 6.31 -8.49
N ASN A 151 -64.06 7.30 -8.76
CA ASN A 151 -64.52 8.67 -8.99
C ASN A 151 -65.42 8.77 -10.22
N GLU A 152 -65.09 8.05 -11.30
CA GLU A 152 -65.92 8.04 -12.50
C GLU A 152 -67.27 7.34 -12.24
N LYS A 153 -67.28 6.23 -11.51
CA LYS A 153 -68.52 5.57 -11.06
C LYS A 153 -69.37 6.48 -10.18
N MET A 154 -68.75 7.20 -9.24
CA MET A 154 -69.44 8.15 -8.37
C MET A 154 -70.09 9.27 -9.18
N ARG A 155 -69.38 9.80 -10.18
CA ARG A 155 -69.92 10.82 -11.10
C ARG A 155 -71.14 10.31 -11.87
N LEU A 156 -71.10 9.07 -12.37
CA LEU A 156 -72.23 8.45 -13.06
C LEU A 156 -73.43 8.24 -12.13
N LEU A 157 -73.18 7.82 -10.88
CA LEU A 157 -74.23 7.64 -9.87
C LEU A 157 -74.93 8.96 -9.52
N GLU A 158 -74.18 10.05 -9.36
CA GLU A 158 -74.79 11.37 -9.11
C GLU A 158 -75.66 11.85 -10.28
N LYS A 159 -75.24 11.57 -11.53
CA LYS A 159 -76.08 11.83 -12.71
C LYS A 159 -77.36 11.01 -12.71
N ALA A 160 -77.26 9.72 -12.45
CA ALA A 160 -78.43 8.84 -12.40
C ALA A 160 -79.41 9.26 -11.29
N LYS A 161 -78.89 9.63 -10.12
CA LYS A 161 -79.66 10.14 -8.99
C LYS A 161 -80.38 11.45 -9.33
N ALA A 162 -79.72 12.37 -10.03
CA ALA A 162 -80.33 13.62 -10.49
C ALA A 162 -81.48 13.35 -11.47
N GLU A 163 -81.30 12.43 -12.43
CA GLU A 163 -82.33 12.08 -13.40
C GLU A 163 -83.52 11.37 -12.73
N LEU A 164 -83.28 10.45 -11.79
CA LEU A 164 -84.36 9.84 -11.01
C LEU A 164 -85.17 10.87 -10.23
N LYS A 165 -84.51 11.87 -9.63
CA LYS A 165 -85.19 12.97 -8.94
C LYS A 165 -86.05 13.78 -9.92
N ARG A 166 -85.56 14.03 -11.12
CA ARG A 166 -86.31 14.71 -12.19
C ARG A 166 -87.53 13.90 -12.63
N CYS A 167 -87.36 12.61 -12.94
CA CYS A 167 -88.47 11.72 -13.30
C CYS A 167 -89.53 11.65 -12.21
N LYS A 168 -89.13 11.53 -10.94
CA LYS A 168 -90.05 11.55 -9.80
C LYS A 168 -90.88 12.84 -9.76
N GLY A 169 -90.26 13.99 -10.02
CA GLY A 169 -90.95 15.27 -10.13
C GLY A 169 -91.99 15.29 -11.25
N LEU A 170 -91.60 14.83 -12.46
CA LEU A 170 -92.52 14.74 -13.60
C LEU A 170 -93.73 13.83 -13.32
N PHE A 171 -93.51 12.66 -12.71
CA PHE A 171 -94.60 11.76 -12.33
C PHE A 171 -95.51 12.37 -11.27
N ALA A 172 -94.97 13.11 -10.29
CA ALA A 172 -95.78 13.80 -9.29
C ALA A 172 -96.69 14.85 -9.94
N THR A 173 -96.14 15.68 -10.85
CA THR A 173 -96.91 16.69 -11.59
C THR A 173 -97.99 16.05 -12.48
N ALA A 174 -97.64 15.03 -13.27
CA ALA A 174 -98.61 14.33 -14.12
C ALA A 174 -99.73 13.69 -13.29
N ASN A 175 -99.40 13.15 -12.11
CA ASN A 175 -100.41 12.59 -11.22
C ASN A 175 -101.34 13.67 -10.63
N GLU A 176 -100.80 14.84 -10.25
CA GLU A 176 -101.62 15.99 -9.82
C GLU A 176 -102.55 16.48 -10.93
N GLU A 177 -102.07 16.55 -12.18
CA GLU A 177 -102.89 16.91 -13.35
C GLU A 177 -104.05 15.93 -13.57
N VAL A 178 -103.78 14.61 -13.53
CA VAL A 178 -104.80 13.57 -13.66
C VAL A 178 -105.83 13.65 -12.53
N LEU A 179 -105.40 13.83 -11.28
CA LEU A 179 -106.33 13.97 -10.15
C LEU A 179 -107.24 15.18 -10.33
N LYS A 180 -106.67 16.31 -10.78
CA LYS A 180 -107.42 17.53 -11.08
C LYS A 180 -108.44 17.32 -12.19
N GLU A 181 -108.11 16.59 -13.26
CA GLU A 181 -109.05 16.23 -14.33
C GLU A 181 -110.19 15.32 -13.84
N LEU A 182 -109.91 14.44 -12.88
CA LEU A 182 -110.89 13.53 -12.28
C LEU A 182 -111.78 14.21 -11.21
N GLY A 183 -111.47 15.46 -10.82
CA GLY A 183 -112.25 16.24 -9.86
C GLY A 183 -112.15 15.75 -8.41
N ILE A 184 -111.05 15.07 -8.06
CA ILE A 184 -110.75 14.53 -6.73
C ILE A 184 -109.49 15.20 -6.20
#